data_AF-A0A9W6MM69-F1
#
_entry.id   AF-A0A9W6MM69-F1
#
_cell.length_a   1.000
_cell.length_b   1.000
_cell.length_c   1.000
_cell.angle_alpha   90.00
_cell.angle_beta   90.00
_cell.angle_gamma   90.00
#
_symmetry.space_group_name_H-M   'P 1'
#
loop_
_entity.id
_entity.type
_entity.pdbx_description
1 polymer ?
#
loop_
_entity_poly.entity_id
_entity_poly.type
_entity_poly.pdbx_seq_one_letter_code
_entity_poly.pdbx_strand_id
1 'polypeptide(L)'
;MTDARQANTDFFASRAGRIVRDVLAALIALAFLGLVIFLAAMLTAAFLVLAGIALLAGGAYWLWRKLRGSPRGSEDDVLVATRGPDGWTVDLGR
;
A
#
# COMPACT_ATOMS: atom_id res chain seq x y z
N MET A 1 -64.05 -21.83 -21.80
CA MET A 1 -62.87 -21.58 -22.67
C MET A 1 -62.07 -20.33 -22.27
N THR A 2 -62.60 -19.45 -21.42
CA THR A 2 -61.95 -18.23 -20.91
C THR A 2 -60.89 -18.52 -19.82
N ASP A 3 -61.09 -19.54 -18.99
CA ASP A 3 -60.21 -19.85 -17.85
C ASP A 3 -58.77 -20.23 -18.27
N ALA A 4 -58.63 -20.92 -19.41
CA ALA A 4 -57.33 -21.35 -19.92
C ALA A 4 -56.46 -20.19 -20.47
N ARG A 5 -57.09 -19.08 -20.89
CA ARG A 5 -56.36 -17.88 -21.33
C ARG A 5 -55.86 -17.07 -20.13
N GLN A 6 -56.69 -16.95 -19.10
CA GLN A 6 -56.35 -16.19 -17.89
C GLN A 6 -55.28 -16.88 -17.04
N ALA A 7 -55.34 -18.22 -16.92
CA ALA A 7 -54.30 -19.00 -16.25
C ALA A 7 -52.94 -18.91 -16.96
N ASN A 8 -52.92 -18.82 -18.30
CA ASN A 8 -51.67 -18.62 -19.04
C ASN A 8 -51.09 -17.23 -18.79
N THR A 9 -51.90 -16.16 -18.85
CA THR A 9 -51.40 -14.79 -18.64
C THR A 9 -50.81 -14.59 -17.25
N ASP A 10 -51.44 -15.14 -16.20
CA ASP A 10 -50.96 -15.03 -14.82
C ASP A 10 -49.66 -15.83 -14.59
N PHE A 11 -49.53 -16.98 -15.25
CA PHE A 11 -48.31 -17.80 -15.21
C PHE A 11 -47.14 -17.13 -15.94
N PHE A 12 -47.37 -16.51 -17.10
CA PHE A 12 -46.33 -15.76 -17.81
C PHE A 12 -45.94 -14.48 -17.07
N ALA A 13 -46.90 -13.75 -16.49
CA ALA A 13 -46.63 -12.56 -15.70
C ALA A 13 -45.78 -12.86 -14.46
N SER A 14 -46.07 -13.97 -13.77
CA SER A 14 -45.32 -14.40 -12.59
C SER A 14 -43.91 -14.93 -12.92
N ARG A 15 -43.72 -15.65 -14.04
CA ARG A 15 -42.38 -16.03 -14.52
C ARG A 15 -41.58 -14.85 -15.05
N ALA A 16 -42.18 -14.00 -15.87
CA ALA A 16 -41.53 -12.83 -16.43
C ALA A 16 -41.10 -11.85 -15.32
N GLY A 17 -41.95 -11.60 -14.33
CA GLY A 17 -41.60 -10.79 -13.17
C GLY A 17 -40.43 -11.36 -12.36
N ARG A 18 -40.36 -12.69 -12.22
CA ARG A 18 -39.22 -13.35 -11.55
C ARG A 18 -37.93 -13.19 -12.34
N ILE A 19 -37.96 -13.42 -13.66
CA ILE A 19 -36.78 -13.28 -14.53
C ILE A 19 -36.27 -11.84 -14.53
N VAL A 20 -37.15 -10.85 -14.66
CA VAL A 20 -36.77 -9.43 -14.62
C VAL A 20 -36.13 -9.06 -13.29
N ARG A 21 -36.72 -9.54 -12.18
CA ARG A 21 -36.15 -9.33 -10.85
C ARG A 21 -34.78 -9.99 -10.69
N ASP A 22 -34.61 -11.22 -11.18
CA ASP A 22 -33.36 -11.96 -11.08
C ASP A 22 -32.26 -11.27 -11.91
N VAL A 23 -32.59 -10.79 -13.11
CA VAL A 23 -31.68 -10.00 -13.95
C VAL A 23 -31.30 -8.69 -13.26
N LEU A 24 -32.27 -7.96 -12.72
CA LEU A 24 -32.00 -6.70 -12.02
C LEU A 24 -31.13 -6.93 -10.77
N ALA A 25 -31.41 -7.99 -10.01
CA ALA A 25 -30.61 -8.39 -8.85
C ALA A 25 -29.18 -8.75 -9.26
N ALA A 26 -29.01 -9.49 -10.36
CA ALA A 26 -27.69 -9.84 -10.90
C ALA A 26 -26.91 -8.61 -11.35
N LEU A 27 -27.56 -7.65 -12.02
CA LEU A 27 -26.92 -6.39 -12.44
C LEU A 27 -26.48 -5.56 -11.24
N ILE A 28 -27.32 -5.43 -10.21
CA ILE A 28 -26.96 -4.71 -8.98
C ILE A 28 -25.81 -5.42 -8.26
N ALA A 29 -25.85 -6.75 -8.18
CA ALA A 29 -24.78 -7.53 -7.56
C ALA A 29 -23.44 -7.35 -8.30
N LEU A 30 -23.45 -7.38 -9.64
CA LEU A 30 -22.27 -7.14 -10.46
C LEU A 30 -21.76 -5.71 -10.30
N ALA A 31 -22.65 -4.72 -10.28
CA ALA A 31 -22.27 -3.32 -10.06
C ALA A 31 -21.64 -3.12 -8.68
N PHE A 32 -22.22 -3.72 -7.64
CA PHE A 32 -21.69 -3.65 -6.28
C PHE A 32 -20.33 -4.35 -6.16
N LEU A 33 -20.20 -5.55 -6.74
CA LEU A 33 -18.93 -6.27 -6.77
C LEU A 33 -17.85 -5.45 -7.51
N GLY A 34 -18.20 -4.89 -8.67
CA GLY A 34 -17.32 -4.02 -9.44
C GLY A 34 -16.89 -2.78 -8.65
N LEU A 35 -17.81 -2.14 -7.93
CA LEU A 35 -17.52 -1.00 -7.08
C LEU A 35 -16.55 -1.35 -5.95
N VAL A 36 -16.75 -2.49 -5.28
CA VAL A 36 -15.87 -2.94 -4.19
C VAL A 36 -14.47 -3.23 -4.72
N ILE A 37 -14.36 -3.94 -5.84
CA ILE A 37 -13.07 -4.24 -6.49
C ILE A 37 -12.37 -2.94 -6.90
N PHE A 38 -13.10 -2.01 -7.52
CA PHE A 38 -12.56 -0.72 -7.92
C PHE A 38 -12.05 0.08 -6.72
N LEU A 39 -12.83 0.12 -5.63
CA LEU A 39 -12.43 0.80 -4.41
C LEU A 39 -11.17 0.18 -3.80
N ALA A 40 -11.10 -1.15 -3.74
CA ALA A 40 -9.94 -1.87 -3.26
C ALA A 40 -8.69 -1.57 -4.11
N ALA A 41 -8.84 -1.54 -5.44
CA ALA A 41 -7.76 -1.19 -6.36
C ALA A 41 -7.30 0.26 -6.16
N MET A 42 -8.24 1.20 -6.04
CA MET A 42 -7.94 2.62 -5.83
C MET A 42 -7.21 2.85 -4.50
N LEU A 43 -7.67 2.23 -3.41
CA LEU A 43 -7.00 2.30 -2.11
C LEU A 43 -5.59 1.71 -2.19
N THR A 44 -5.44 0.56 -2.83
CA THR A 44 -4.13 -0.08 -3.03
C THR A 44 -3.18 0.86 -3.79
N ALA A 45 -3.65 1.48 -4.88
CA ALA A 45 -2.87 2.45 -5.64
C ALA A 45 -2.46 3.65 -4.77
N ALA A 46 -3.39 4.20 -3.97
CA ALA A 46 -3.09 5.29 -3.04
C ALA A 46 -2.02 4.90 -2.01
N PHE A 47 -2.11 3.69 -1.43
CA PHE A 47 -1.09 3.18 -0.52
C PHE A 47 0.27 3.01 -1.19
N LEU A 48 0.31 2.52 -2.44
CA LEU A 48 1.57 2.40 -3.19
C LEU A 48 2.19 3.76 -3.47
N VAL A 49 1.39 4.77 -3.80
CA VAL A 49 1.87 6.15 -3.97
C VAL A 49 2.46 6.69 -2.67
N LEU A 50 1.74 6.54 -1.55
CA LEU A 50 2.23 6.97 -0.24
C LEU A 50 3.51 6.23 0.17
N ALA A 51 3.56 4.91 -0.05
CA ALA A 51 4.74 4.10 0.21
C ALA A 51 5.93 4.54 -0.65
N GLY A 52 5.69 4.85 -1.93
CA GLY A 52 6.70 5.39 -2.84
C GLY A 52 7.25 6.72 -2.36
N ILE A 53 6.38 7.65 -1.95
CA ILE A 53 6.79 8.95 -1.39
C ILE A 53 7.59 8.76 -0.10
N ALA A 54 7.12 7.90 0.81
CA ALA A 54 7.82 7.61 2.06
C ALA A 54 9.21 7.02 1.81
N LEU A 55 9.34 6.13 0.82
CA LEU A 55 10.61 5.51 0.46
C LEU A 55 11.57 6.52 -0.17
N LEU A 56 11.08 7.41 -1.03
CA LEU A 56 11.88 8.51 -1.58
C LEU A 56 12.34 9.49 -0.50
N ALA A 57 11.43 9.92 0.38
CA ALA A 57 11.75 10.84 1.47
C ALA A 57 12.74 10.22 2.47
N GLY A 58 12.50 8.96 2.85
CA GLY A 58 13.40 8.20 3.74
C GLY A 58 14.78 7.97 3.11
N GLY A 59 14.83 7.62 1.82
CA GLY A 59 16.07 7.48 1.07
C GLY A 59 16.85 8.79 0.96
N ALA A 60 16.16 9.89 0.65
CA ALA A 60 16.76 11.22 0.61
C ALA A 60 17.29 11.65 1.98
N TYR A 61 16.53 11.40 3.06
CA TYR A 61 16.96 11.68 4.43
C TYR A 61 18.19 10.85 4.81
N TRP A 62 18.19 9.54 4.49
CA TRP A 62 19.33 8.68 4.77
C TRP A 62 20.58 9.12 4.01
N LEU A 63 20.45 9.46 2.72
CA LEU A 63 21.55 9.95 1.89
C LEU A 63 22.08 11.27 2.44
N TRP A 64 21.19 12.21 2.77
CA TRP A 64 21.55 13.47 3.40
C TRP A 64 22.28 13.25 4.72
N ARG A 65 21.78 12.35 5.58
CA ARG A 65 22.39 12.01 6.87
C ARG A 65 23.79 11.44 6.71
N LYS A 66 24.02 10.65 5.66
CA LYS A 66 25.31 10.05 5.34
C LYS A 66 26.30 11.06 4.76
N LEU A 67 25.84 11.94 3.87
CA LEU A 67 26.66 13.01 3.27
C LEU A 67 27.02 14.11 4.28
N ARG A 68 26.15 14.40 5.26
CA ARG A 68 26.43 15.42 6.27
C ARG A 68 27.51 15.04 7.28
N GLY A 69 27.98 13.79 7.27
CA GLY A 69 28.89 13.26 8.29
C GLY A 69 28.23 13.25 9.68
N SER A 70 28.84 12.54 10.63
CA SER A 70 28.48 12.73 12.04
C SER A 70 28.99 14.10 12.48
N PRO A 71 28.15 15.02 13.02
CA PRO A 71 28.65 16.29 13.54
C PRO A 71 29.59 16.15 14.74
N ARG A 72 29.76 14.91 15.26
CA ARG A 72 30.60 14.58 16.41
C ARG A 72 31.13 13.16 16.23
N GLY A 73 32.44 12.97 16.37
CA GLY A 73 33.03 11.64 16.58
C GLY A 73 33.97 11.18 15.46
N SER A 74 35.04 11.95 15.21
CA SER A 74 36.30 11.46 14.66
C SER A 74 37.46 12.45 14.88
N GLU A 75 37.27 13.50 15.70
CA GLU A 75 38.34 14.47 16.00
C GLU A 75 39.03 14.20 17.34
N ASP A 76 38.48 13.32 18.19
CA ASP A 76 39.04 13.04 19.53
C ASP A 76 39.71 11.66 19.65
N ASP A 77 39.67 10.82 18.61
CA ASP A 77 40.43 9.55 18.55
C ASP A 77 41.58 9.69 17.53
N VAL A 78 42.38 10.75 17.67
CA VAL A 78 43.67 10.77 16.98
C VAL A 78 44.58 9.81 17.73
N LEU A 79 44.86 8.65 17.12
CA LEU A 79 45.84 7.69 17.63
C LEU A 79 47.23 8.34 17.53
N VAL A 80 47.70 8.91 18.62
CA VAL A 80 49.03 9.53 18.69
C VAL A 80 50.04 8.43 19.00
N ALA A 81 50.82 8.06 17.99
CA ALA A 81 51.95 7.17 18.19
C ALA A 81 53.08 7.94 18.88
N THR A 82 53.35 7.61 20.14
CA THR A 82 54.48 8.15 20.90
C THR A 82 55.55 7.07 21.05
N ARG A 83 56.82 7.49 21.01
CA ARG A 83 57.96 6.60 21.21
C ARG A 83 58.28 6.56 22.71
N GLY A 84 57.89 5.46 23.37
CA GLY A 84 58.21 5.18 24.75
C GLY A 84 59.54 4.42 24.92
N PRO A 85 59.96 4.17 26.17
CA PRO A 85 61.21 3.46 26.49
C PRO A 85 61.28 2.04 25.91
N ASP A 86 60.11 1.38 25.83
CA ASP A 86 59.98 -0.01 25.38
C ASP A 86 59.56 -0.16 23.90
N GLY A 87 59.46 0.95 23.16
CA GLY A 87 59.07 0.96 21.75
C GLY A 87 57.96 1.94 21.41
N TRP A 88 57.26 1.70 20.29
CA TRP A 88 56.12 2.53 19.85
C TRP A 88 54.86 2.14 20.62
N THR A 89 54.26 3.09 21.31
CA THR A 89 52.97 2.94 22.00
C THR A 89 51.94 3.83 21.34
N VAL A 90 50.70 3.34 21.22
CA VAL A 90 49.57 4.09 20.67
C VAL A 90 48.66 4.44 21.84
N ASP A 91 48.43 5.74 22.05
CA ASP A 91 47.48 6.25 23.05
C ASP A 91 46.42 7.12 22.37
N LEU A 92 45.26 7.23 23.01
CA LEU A 92 44.19 8.11 22.58
C LEU A 92 44.60 9.54 22.93
N GLY A 93 44.94 10.35 21.92
CA GLY A 93 45.30 11.74 22.11
C GLY A 93 44.09 12.54 22.58
N ARG A 94 44.07 12.86 23.88
CA ARG A 94 43.04 13.68 24.53
C ARG A 94 43.34 15.17 24.44
#